data_AF-A0A1G2YZV5-F1
#
_entry.id   AF-A0A1G2YZV5-F1
#
_cell.length_a   1.000
_cell.length_b   1.000
_cell.length_c   1.000
_cell.angle_alpha   90.00
_cell.angle_beta   90.00
_cell.angle_gamma   90.00
#
_symmetry.space_group_name_H-M   'P 1'
#
loop_
_entity.id
_entity.type
_entity.pdbx_description
1 polymer ?
#
loop_
_entity_poly.entity_id
_entity_poly.type
_entity_poly.pdbx_seq_one_letter_code
_entity_poly.pdbx_strand_id
1 'polypeptide(L)'
;MSVSNNIAEGFERGSTAELLAFLYISRGSCGEIRSMLLFAERFDQAAHLKSKISDLKLLAESCSRQIRAWANNLQNSDIKGQRHLNDTSKAQYEFQRSADVFTRHIDEMVRRARPQDYKEEDE
;
A
#
# COMPACT_ATOMS: atom_id res chain seq x y z
N MET A 1 -17.20 -7.38 -12.20
CA MET A 1 -16.18 -7.56 -11.14
C MET A 1 -14.86 -6.97 -11.63
N SER A 2 -14.66 -5.65 -11.54
CA SER A 2 -13.44 -4.99 -12.08
C SER A 2 -12.38 -4.75 -11.01
N VAL A 3 -12.77 -4.23 -9.84
CA VAL A 3 -11.84 -3.86 -8.75
C VAL A 3 -11.00 -5.05 -8.28
N SER A 4 -11.64 -6.16 -7.91
CA SER A 4 -10.96 -7.37 -7.44
C SER A 4 -10.05 -7.99 -8.51
N ASN A 5 -10.52 -8.02 -9.76
CA ASN A 5 -9.81 -8.67 -10.86
C ASN A 5 -8.53 -7.90 -11.20
N ASN A 6 -8.59 -6.57 -11.23
CA ASN A 6 -7.39 -5.75 -11.45
C ASN A 6 -6.39 -5.90 -10.30
N ILE A 7 -6.84 -5.94 -9.04
CA ILE A 7 -5.95 -6.20 -7.89
C ILE A 7 -5.24 -7.54 -8.05
N ALA A 8 -5.98 -8.61 -8.35
CA ALA A 8 -5.42 -9.94 -8.52
C ALA A 8 -4.43 -9.99 -9.70
N GLU A 9 -4.81 -9.42 -10.85
CA GLU A 9 -3.94 -9.39 -12.03
C GLU A 9 -2.64 -8.61 -11.74
N GLY A 10 -2.73 -7.43 -11.13
CA GLY A 10 -1.56 -6.64 -10.76
C GLY A 10 -0.62 -7.37 -9.81
N PHE A 11 -1.17 -8.15 -8.88
CA PHE A 11 -0.38 -8.95 -7.95
C PHE A 11 0.38 -10.07 -8.68
N GLU A 12 -0.29 -10.81 -9.57
CA GLU A 12 0.31 -11.91 -10.33
C GLU A 12 1.43 -11.46 -11.28
N ARG A 13 1.40 -10.21 -11.78
CA ARG A 13 2.48 -9.65 -12.63
C ARG A 13 3.85 -9.60 -11.95
N GLY A 14 3.84 -9.47 -10.62
CA GLY A 14 4.99 -9.74 -9.77
C GLY A 14 6.03 -8.64 -9.63
N SER A 15 5.82 -7.45 -10.21
CA SER A 15 6.59 -6.25 -9.88
C SER A 15 5.72 -5.21 -9.15
N THR A 16 6.32 -4.43 -8.25
CA THR A 16 5.61 -3.35 -7.54
C THR A 16 5.10 -2.29 -8.50
N ALA A 17 5.83 -1.99 -9.58
CA ALA A 17 5.42 -1.02 -10.59
C ALA A 17 4.14 -1.46 -11.32
N GLU A 18 4.04 -2.73 -11.70
CA GLU A 18 2.83 -3.28 -12.34
C GLU A 18 1.66 -3.33 -11.35
N LEU A 19 1.90 -3.82 -10.12
CA LEU A 19 0.88 -3.83 -9.08
C LEU A 19 0.30 -2.42 -8.86
N LEU A 20 1.16 -1.39 -8.78
CA LEU A 20 0.72 0.01 -8.66
C LEU A 20 -0.18 0.45 -9.82
N ALA A 21 0.19 0.14 -11.06
CA ALA A 21 -0.62 0.48 -12.23
C ALA A 21 -2.04 -0.12 -12.12
N PHE A 22 -2.13 -1.40 -11.76
CA PHE A 22 -3.41 -2.10 -11.58
C PHE A 22 -4.21 -1.61 -10.36
N LEU A 23 -3.56 -1.17 -9.28
CA LEU A 23 -4.23 -0.51 -8.16
C LEU A 23 -4.87 0.82 -8.59
N TYR A 24 -4.22 1.59 -9.47
CA TYR A 24 -4.84 2.81 -10.01
C TYR A 24 -6.02 2.52 -10.94
N ILE A 25 -5.96 1.44 -11.75
CA ILE A 25 -7.11 0.98 -12.54
C ILE A 25 -8.26 0.59 -11.61
N SER A 26 -7.98 -0.21 -10.58
CA SER A 26 -8.96 -0.61 -9.55
C SER A 26 -9.62 0.58 -8.87
N ARG A 27 -8.82 1.60 -8.53
CA ARG A 27 -9.29 2.86 -7.97
C ARG A 27 -10.17 3.64 -8.95
N GLY A 28 -9.82 3.63 -10.24
CA GLY A 28 -10.61 4.19 -11.33
C GLY A 28 -11.99 3.55 -11.40
N SER A 29 -12.08 2.21 -11.34
CA SER A 29 -13.35 1.50 -11.34
C SER A 29 -14.25 1.83 -10.13
N CYS A 30 -13.69 2.12 -8.96
CA CYS A 30 -14.47 2.68 -7.85
C CYS A 30 -15.07 4.06 -8.18
N GLY A 31 -14.36 4.88 -8.97
CA GLY A 31 -14.86 6.16 -9.49
C GLY A 31 -16.01 5.99 -10.47
N GLU A 32 -15.89 5.05 -11.41
CA GLU A 32 -16.93 4.73 -12.38
C GLU A 32 -18.22 4.29 -11.69
N ILE A 33 -18.13 3.42 -10.68
CA ILE A 33 -19.29 2.99 -9.88
C ILE A 33 -20.00 4.19 -9.25
N ARG A 34 -19.26 5.12 -8.64
CA ARG A 34 -19.86 6.33 -8.05
C ARG A 34 -20.53 7.22 -9.10
N SER A 35 -19.92 7.35 -10.28
CA SER A 35 -20.51 8.09 -11.41
C SER A 35 -21.83 7.46 -11.88
N MET A 36 -21.86 6.13 -12.06
CA MET A 36 -23.06 5.39 -12.44
C MET A 36 -24.17 5.49 -11.39
N LEU A 37 -23.82 5.42 -10.10
CA LEU A 37 -24.77 5.58 -8.99
C LEU A 37 -25.35 7.00 -8.93
N LEU A 38 -24.52 8.03 -9.16
CA LEU A 38 -24.98 9.42 -9.27
C LEU A 38 -25.91 9.63 -10.46
N PHE A 39 -25.65 8.95 -11.58
CA PHE A 39 -26.54 8.96 -12.73
C PHE A 39 -27.87 8.27 -12.42
N ALA A 40 -27.84 7.10 -11.79
CA ALA A 40 -29.02 6.36 -11.38
C ALA A 40 -29.92 7.15 -10.40
N GLU A 41 -29.33 7.96 -9.52
CA GLU A 41 -30.04 8.83 -8.57
C GLU A 41 -30.93 9.89 -9.25
N ARG A 42 -30.74 10.16 -10.54
CA ARG A 42 -31.52 11.15 -11.31
C ARG A 42 -32.86 10.62 -11.84
N PHE A 43 -33.12 9.33 -11.72
CA PHE A 43 -34.36 8.72 -12.22
C PHE A 43 -35.38 8.59 -11.11
N ASP A 44 -36.58 9.15 -11.30
CA ASP A 44 -37.67 9.07 -10.32
C ASP A 44 -38.03 7.62 -9.97
N GLN A 45 -37.93 6.71 -10.93
CA GLN A 45 -38.17 5.27 -10.71
C GLN A 45 -37.18 4.66 -9.70
N ALA A 46 -35.99 5.25 -9.54
CA ALA A 46 -34.97 4.81 -8.60
C ALA A 46 -35.11 5.46 -7.20
N ALA A 47 -36.12 6.30 -6.95
CA ALA A 47 -36.31 6.98 -5.67
C ALA A 47 -36.37 6.00 -4.47
N HIS A 48 -36.98 4.84 -4.66
CA HIS A 48 -37.06 3.77 -3.66
C HIS A 48 -35.68 3.14 -3.30
N LEU A 49 -34.64 3.40 -4.11
CA LEU A 49 -33.28 2.92 -3.90
C LEU A 49 -32.35 3.97 -3.29
N LYS A 50 -32.84 5.18 -3.00
CA LYS A 50 -32.00 6.32 -2.56
C LYS A 50 -31.04 5.97 -1.42
N SER A 51 -31.53 5.28 -0.38
CA SER A 51 -30.68 4.84 0.75
C SER A 51 -29.58 3.88 0.27
N LYS A 52 -29.94 2.86 -0.52
CA LYS A 52 -28.99 1.87 -1.04
C LYS A 52 -27.94 2.52 -1.95
N ILE A 53 -28.33 3.47 -2.79
CA ILE A 53 -27.43 4.24 -3.64
C ILE A 53 -26.43 5.04 -2.79
N SER A 54 -26.90 5.68 -1.71
CA SER A 54 -26.05 6.37 -0.76
C SER A 54 -25.02 5.43 -0.11
N ASP A 55 -25.47 4.27 0.38
CA ASP A 55 -24.59 3.27 1.01
C ASP A 55 -23.54 2.74 0.04
N LEU A 56 -23.93 2.46 -1.20
CA LEU A 56 -23.02 1.98 -2.25
C LEU A 56 -21.99 3.04 -2.66
N LYS A 57 -22.37 4.33 -2.69
CA LYS A 57 -21.43 5.44 -2.95
C LYS A 57 -20.38 5.51 -1.85
N LEU A 58 -20.79 5.42 -0.58
CA LEU A 58 -19.88 5.41 0.57
C LEU A 58 -18.95 4.20 0.56
N LEU A 59 -19.47 3.02 0.22
CA LEU A 59 -18.66 1.81 0.09
C LEU A 59 -17.62 1.92 -1.02
N ALA A 60 -18.03 2.38 -2.21
CA ALA A 60 -17.12 2.59 -3.33
C ALA A 60 -16.03 3.62 -3.02
N GLU A 61 -16.36 4.69 -2.30
CA GLU A 61 -15.39 5.66 -1.81
C GLU A 61 -14.44 5.07 -0.77
N SER A 62 -14.96 4.28 0.18
CA SER A 62 -14.15 3.58 1.17
C SER A 62 -13.12 2.65 0.51
N CYS A 63 -13.53 1.83 -0.46
CA CYS A 63 -12.62 1.00 -1.25
C CYS A 63 -11.57 1.86 -1.98
N SER A 64 -11.98 2.95 -2.62
CA SER A 64 -11.06 3.86 -3.32
C SER A 64 -9.98 4.44 -2.40
N ARG A 65 -10.35 4.80 -1.17
CA ARG A 65 -9.41 5.32 -0.16
C ARG A 65 -8.43 4.24 0.32
N GLN A 66 -8.91 3.03 0.57
CA GLN A 66 -8.06 1.91 0.98
C GLN A 66 -7.05 1.52 -0.11
N ILE A 67 -7.51 1.44 -1.36
CA ILE A 67 -6.64 1.18 -2.52
C ILE A 67 -5.58 2.28 -2.67
N ARG A 68 -5.95 3.55 -2.50
CA ARG A 68 -5.01 4.67 -2.53
C ARG A 68 -3.98 4.58 -1.41
N ALA A 69 -4.41 4.28 -0.18
CA ALA A 69 -3.52 4.14 0.97
C ALA A 69 -2.51 3.00 0.74
N TRP A 70 -2.96 1.88 0.19
CA TRP A 70 -2.10 0.76 -0.16
C TRP A 70 -1.09 1.12 -1.28
N ALA A 71 -1.56 1.76 -2.36
CA ALA A 71 -0.69 2.23 -3.43
C ALA A 71 0.38 3.21 -2.91
N ASN A 72 -0.01 4.15 -2.04
CA ASN A 72 0.93 5.07 -1.41
C ASN A 72 1.97 4.32 -0.55
N ASN A 73 1.55 3.32 0.22
CA ASN A 73 2.48 2.52 1.03
C ASN A 73 3.50 1.77 0.15
N LEU A 74 3.05 1.16 -0.94
CA LEU A 74 3.92 0.45 -1.88
C LEU A 74 4.90 1.39 -2.60
N GLN A 75 4.45 2.58 -3.02
CA GLN A 75 5.29 3.60 -3.66
C GLN A 75 6.45 4.06 -2.75
N ASN A 76 6.23 4.05 -1.44
CA ASN A 76 7.22 4.46 -0.44
C ASN A 76 7.94 3.26 0.21
N SER A 77 7.86 2.07 -0.40
CA SER A 77 8.55 0.88 0.09
C SER A 77 9.71 0.49 -0.83
N ASP A 78 10.74 -0.13 -0.26
CA ASP A 78 11.86 -0.68 -1.03
C ASP A 78 11.52 -2.01 -1.73
N ILE A 79 10.30 -2.52 -1.53
CA ILE A 79 9.84 -3.79 -2.09
C ILE A 79 9.70 -3.63 -3.61
N LYS A 80 10.50 -4.37 -4.37
CA LYS A 80 10.45 -4.37 -5.85
C LYS A 80 9.42 -5.33 -6.43
N GLY A 81 8.92 -6.27 -5.62
CA GLY A 81 7.96 -7.30 -6.01
C GLY A 81 8.60 -8.68 -6.15
N GLN A 82 7.77 -9.72 -6.17
CA GLN A 82 8.19 -11.12 -6.14
C GLN A 82 9.12 -11.53 -7.30
N ARG A 83 8.98 -10.90 -8.47
CA ARG A 83 9.82 -11.17 -9.64
C ARG A 83 11.29 -10.75 -9.44
N HIS A 84 11.55 -9.87 -8.48
CA HIS A 84 12.89 -9.40 -8.13
C HIS A 84 13.49 -10.15 -6.93
N LEU A 85 12.74 -11.09 -6.33
CA LEU A 85 13.21 -11.96 -5.27
C LEU A 85 13.85 -13.20 -5.91
N ASN A 86 15.18 -13.29 -5.83
CA ASN A 86 15.95 -14.48 -6.16
C ASN A 86 16.87 -14.83 -4.99
N ASP A 87 17.47 -16.01 -4.99
CA ASP A 87 18.29 -16.48 -3.86
C ASP A 87 19.45 -15.51 -3.57
N THR A 88 20.03 -14.91 -4.62
CA THR A 88 21.09 -13.90 -4.48
C THR A 88 20.60 -12.63 -3.81
N SER A 89 19.46 -12.07 -4.23
CA SER A 89 18.90 -10.85 -3.65
C SER A 89 18.41 -11.09 -2.23
N LYS A 90 17.91 -12.29 -1.93
CA LYS A 90 17.55 -12.72 -0.58
C LYS A 90 18.78 -12.82 0.32
N ALA A 91 19.84 -13.48 -0.13
CA ALA A 91 21.09 -13.61 0.62
C ALA A 91 21.76 -12.24 0.87
N GLN A 92 21.77 -11.36 -0.14
CA GLN A 92 22.26 -9.99 0.00
C GLN A 92 21.45 -9.20 1.03
N TYR A 93 20.13 -9.29 0.99
CA TYR A 93 19.25 -8.64 1.96
C TYR A 93 19.49 -9.15 3.39
N GLU A 94 19.61 -10.47 3.57
CA GLU A 94 19.89 -11.09 4.87
C GLU A 94 21.28 -10.70 5.41
N PHE A 95 22.29 -10.65 4.54
CA PHE A 95 23.64 -10.19 4.90
C PHE A 95 23.63 -8.72 5.34
N GLN A 96 23.05 -7.83 4.53
CA GLN A 96 22.93 -6.40 4.84
C GLN A 96 22.24 -6.17 6.18
N ARG A 97 21.10 -6.86 6.39
CA ARG A 97 20.33 -6.79 7.64
C ARG A 97 21.14 -7.27 8.84
N SER A 98 21.91 -8.34 8.68
CA SER A 98 22.76 -8.88 9.75
C SER A 98 23.89 -7.92 10.10
N ALA A 99 24.50 -7.28 9.10
CA ALA A 99 25.54 -6.26 9.28
C ALA A 99 25.00 -5.00 9.99
N ASP A 100 23.79 -4.55 9.65
CA ASP A 100 23.15 -3.40 10.31
C ASP A 100 22.86 -3.67 11.78
N VAL A 101 22.37 -4.88 12.11
CA VAL A 101 22.12 -5.30 13.49
C VAL A 101 23.42 -5.38 14.28
N PHE A 102 24.47 -5.94 13.69
CA PHE A 102 25.79 -6.01 14.33
C PHE A 102 26.35 -4.61 14.61
N THR A 103 26.28 -3.71 13.64
CA THR A 103 26.73 -2.31 13.78
C THR A 103 25.99 -1.61 14.92
N ARG A 104 24.66 -1.75 15.02
CA ARG A 104 23.89 -1.20 16.14
C ARG A 104 24.31 -1.76 17.49
N HIS A 105 24.62 -3.05 17.56
CA HIS A 105 25.08 -3.66 18.80
C HIS A 105 26.45 -3.11 19.24
N ILE A 106 27.36 -2.92 18.30
CA ILE A 106 28.65 -2.27 18.55
C ILE A 106 28.43 -0.84 19.04
N ASP A 107 27.58 -0.06 18.38
CA ASP A 107 27.26 1.32 18.80
C ASP A 107 26.70 1.36 20.22
N GLU A 108 25.78 0.45 20.58
CA GLU A 108 25.26 0.34 21.94
C GLU A 108 26.34 -0.03 22.96
N MET A 109 27.23 -0.97 22.64
CA MET A 109 28.34 -1.35 23.50
C MET A 109 29.31 -0.18 23.71
N VAL A 110 29.65 0.55 22.66
CA VAL A 110 30.52 1.73 22.72
C VAL A 110 29.88 2.83 23.56
N ARG A 111 28.59 3.13 23.35
CA ARG A 111 27.83 4.10 24.16
C ARG A 111 27.83 3.72 25.65
N ARG A 112 27.61 2.45 25.97
CA ARG A 112 27.65 1.96 27.37
C ARG A 112 29.05 2.01 27.98
N ALA A 113 30.09 1.73 27.20
CA ALA A 113 31.47 1.75 27.68
C ALA A 113 32.01 3.18 27.87
N ARG A 114 31.49 4.15 27.11
CA ARG A 114 31.89 5.56 27.16
C ARG A 114 30.68 6.50 27.22
N PRO A 115 29.90 6.47 28.31
CA PRO A 115 28.69 7.30 28.43
C PRO A 115 29.01 8.80 28.41
N GLN A 116 30.23 9.18 28.79
CA GLN A 116 30.67 10.59 28.84
C GLN A 116 30.83 11.20 27.43
N ASP A 117 31.09 10.38 26.41
CA ASP A 117 31.28 10.82 25.03
C ASP A 117 29.93 11.03 24.30
N TYR A 118 28.83 10.55 24.87
CA TYR A 118 27.47 10.64 24.33
C TYR A 118 26.56 11.27 25.37
N LYS A 119 26.52 12.61 25.43
CA LYS A 119 25.51 13.30 26.23
C LYS A 119 24.13 12.96 25.68
N GLU A 120 23.24 12.49 26.55
CA GLU A 120 21.82 12.46 26.21
C GLU A 120 21.42 13.90 25.90
N GLU A 121 20.95 14.15 24.67
CA GLU A 121 20.29 15.41 24.34
C GLU A 121 19.00 15.40 25.17
N ASP A 122 19.03 16.10 26.31
CA ASP A 122 17.83 16.42 27.10
C ASP A 122 16.79 17.07 26.16
N GLU A 123 15.54 16.62 26.28
CA GLU A 123 14.34 16.98 25.50
C GLU A 123 14.16 18.47 25.16
#